data_AF-A0A3D5TCM2-F1
#
_entry.id   AF-A0A3D5TCM2-F1
#
_cell.length_a   1.000
_cell.length_b   1.000
_cell.length_c   1.000
_cell.angle_alpha   90.00
_cell.angle_beta   90.00
_cell.angle_gamma   90.00
#
_symmetry.space_group_name_H-M   'P 1'
#
loop_
_entity.id
_entity.type
_entity.pdbx_description
1 polymer ?
#
loop_
_entity_poly.entity_id
_entity_poly.type
_entity_poly.pdbx_seq_one_letter_code
_entity_poly.pdbx_strand_id
1 'polypeptide(L)' 'MNTFYYIVDSIDGDYAHLARITEAGERIEGEETKLVARALLPDTIMEGTHLIYEWMQYKVL' A
#
# COMPACT_ATOMS: atom_id res chain seq x y z
N MET A 1 -5.85 1.70 17.78
CA MET A 1 -6.42 0.99 16.62
C MET A 1 -5.27 0.65 15.69
N ASN A 2 -5.23 -0.56 15.12
CA ASN A 2 -4.08 -1.01 14.32
C ASN A 2 -4.22 -0.52 12.88
N THR A 3 -3.80 0.72 12.66
CA THR A 3 -3.70 1.34 11.34
C THR A 3 -2.36 0.96 10.73
N PHE A 4 -2.36 0.48 9.49
CA PHE A 4 -1.14 0.17 8.77
C PHE A 4 -1.00 1.10 7.57
N TYR A 5 0.20 1.59 7.34
CA TYR A 5 0.52 2.45 6.22
C TYR A 5 1.33 1.67 5.18
N TYR A 6 1.00 1.90 3.92
CA TYR A 6 1.66 1.29 2.78
C TYR A 6 1.92 2.34 1.71
N ILE A 7 2.95 2.12 0.91
CA ILE A 7 3.18 2.85 -0.34
C ILE A 7 3.16 1.86 -1.49
N VAL A 8 2.53 2.23 -2.59
CA VAL A 8 2.60 1.45 -3.83
C VAL A 8 4.02 1.56 -4.37
N ASP A 9 4.77 0.47 -4.29
CA ASP A 9 6.16 0.37 -4.74
C ASP A 9 6.23 0.29 -6.26
N SER A 10 5.46 -0.63 -6.84
CA SER A 10 5.34 -0.87 -8.28
C SER A 10 3.97 -1.45 -8.63
N ILE A 11 3.56 -1.30 -9.89
CA ILE A 11 2.33 -1.90 -10.42
C ILE A 11 2.66 -2.80 -11.62
N ASP A 12 2.36 -4.08 -11.49
CA ASP A 12 2.56 -5.11 -12.52
C ASP A 12 1.20 -5.64 -13.00
N GLY A 13 0.67 -5.02 -14.06
CA GLY A 13 -0.60 -5.41 -14.69
C GLY A 13 -1.80 -5.28 -13.74
N ASP A 14 -2.31 -6.42 -13.27
CA ASP A 14 -3.44 -6.51 -12.32
C ASP A 14 -3.01 -6.57 -10.86
N TYR A 15 -1.70 -6.53 -10.58
CA TYR A 15 -1.13 -6.62 -9.24
C TYR A 15 -0.34 -5.35 -8.89
N ALA A 16 -0.32 -5.02 -7.60
CA ALA A 16 0.45 -3.92 -7.04
C ALA A 16 1.31 -4.44 -5.88
N HIS A 17 2.56 -3.99 -5.83
CA HIS A 17 3.47 -4.23 -4.74
C HIS A 17 3.31 -3.11 -3.71
N LEU A 18 2.95 -3.47 -2.48
CA LEU A 18 2.79 -2.54 -1.36
C LEU A 18 3.97 -2.67 -0.41
N ALA A 19 4.83 -1.65 -0.37
CA ALA A 19 5.87 -1.56 0.64
C ALA A 19 5.26 -0.99 1.93
N ARG A 20 5.57 -1.58 3.08
CA ARG A 20 5.08 -1.05 4.36
C ARG A 20 5.85 0.21 4.74
N ILE A 21 5.13 1.21 5.19
CA ILE A 21 5.70 2.49 5.63
C ILE A 21 5.29 2.78 7.08
N THR A 22 6.05 3.65 7.73
CA THR A 22 5.69 4.25 9.01
C THR A 22 4.59 5.29 8.80
N GLU A 23 3.97 5.75 9.88
CA GLU A 23 3.01 6.88 9.83
C GLU A 23 3.65 8.16 9.26
N ALA A 24 4.97 8.32 9.39
CA ALA A 24 5.72 9.43 8.80
C ALA A 24 5.96 9.28 7.28
N GLY A 25 5.52 8.18 6.66
CA GLY A 25 5.72 7.90 5.23
C GLY A 25 7.06 7.25 4.88
N GLU A 26 7.82 6.80 5.88
CA GLU A 26 9.15 6.22 5.67
C GLU A 26 9.04 4.71 5.46
N ARG A 27 9.71 4.15 4.43
CA ARG A 27 9.75 2.70 4.23
C ARG A 27 10.39 2.01 5.43
N ILE A 28 9.76 0.92 5.87
CA ILE A 28 10.32 0.08 6.92
C ILE A 28 11.37 -0.83 6.27
N GLU A 29 12.64 -0.61 6.59
CA GLU A 29 13.73 -1.44 6.09
C GLU A 29 13.61 -2.89 6.60
N GLY A 30 13.72 -3.86 5.70
CA GLY A 30 13.65 -5.29 6.00
C GLY A 30 12.26 -5.91 5.93
N GLU A 31 11.20 -5.14 5.65
CA GLU A 31 9.88 -5.68 5.31
C GLU A 31 9.80 -5.99 3.80
N GLU A 32 9.25 -7.15 3.46
CA GLU A 32 8.96 -7.50 2.07
C GLU A 32 7.75 -6.73 1.54
N THR A 33 7.76 -6.42 0.24
CA THR A 33 6.60 -5.82 -0.42
C THR A 33 5.46 -6.83 -0.49
N LYS A 34 4.26 -6.41 -0.11
CA LYS A 34 3.06 -7.23 -0.18
C LYS A 34 2.44 -7.13 -1.56
N LEU A 35 2.28 -8.26 -2.24
CA LEU A 35 1.58 -8.32 -3.53
C LEU A 35 0.06 -8.33 -3.31
N VAL A 36 -0.65 -7.36 -3.87
CA VAL A 36 -2.10 -7.18 -3.73
C VAL A 36 -2.72 -6.96 -5.11
N ALA A 37 -3.86 -7.60 -5.38
CA ALA A 37 -4.60 -7.38 -6.62
C ALA A 37 -5.18 -5.96 -6.67
N ARG A 38 -5.06 -5.27 -7.81
CA ARG A 38 -5.60 -3.92 -8.04
C ARG A 38 -7.12 -3.86 -7.84
N ALA A 39 -7.83 -4.95 -8.07
CA ALA A 39 -9.28 -5.04 -7.83
C ALA A 39 -9.68 -4.85 -6.34
N LEU A 40 -8.74 -5.03 -5.40
CA LEU A 40 -8.93 -4.79 -3.97
C LEU A 40 -8.50 -3.38 -3.54
N LEU A 41 -7.85 -2.65 -4.43
CA LEU A 41 -7.32 -1.31 -4.20
C LEU A 41 -8.22 -0.28 -4.89
N PRO A 42 -8.20 0.98 -4.44
CA PRO A 42 -8.94 2.05 -5.11
C PRO A 42 -8.44 2.25 -6.56
N ASP A 43 -9.33 2.54 -7.51
CA ASP A 43 -8.97 2.70 -8.93
C ASP A 43 -7.98 3.84 -9.22
N THR A 44 -7.79 4.75 -8.25
CA THR A 44 -6.90 5.91 -8.34
C THR A 44 -5.45 5.62 -7.94
N ILE A 45 -5.08 4.38 -7.62
CA ILE A 45 -3.71 4.06 -7.22
C ILE A 45 -2.70 4.17 -8.37
N MET A 46 -1.53 4.69 -8.04
CA MET A 46 -0.34 4.78 -8.90
C MET A 46 0.92 4.46 -8.09
N GLU A 47 2.04 4.20 -8.76
CA GLU A 47 3.33 4.04 -8.08
C GLU A 47 3.66 5.29 -7.23
N GLY A 48 4.09 5.09 -5.99
CA GLY A 48 4.28 6.14 -4.99
C GLY A 48 3.01 6.56 -4.23
N THR A 49 1.84 6.01 -4.55
CA THR A 49 0.60 6.32 -3.83
C THR A 49 0.65 5.80 -2.41
N HIS A 50 0.28 6.63 -1.46
CA HIS A 50 0.19 6.26 -0.05
C HIS A 50 -1.18 5.68 0.24
N LEU A 51 -1.19 4.54 0.91
CA LEU A 51 -2.36 3.78 1.26
C LEU A 51 -2.40 3.59 2.77
N ILE A 52 -3.60 3.72 3.32
CA ILE A 52 -3.89 3.39 4.70
C ILE A 52 -4.79 2.16 4.71
N TYR A 53 -4.41 1.16 5.51
CA TYR A 53 -5.18 -0.04 5.73
C TYR A 53 -5.80 0.00 7.12
N GLU A 54 -7.12 0.11 7.15
CA GLU A 54 -7.92 0.13 8.37
C GLU A 54 -9.23 -0.61 8.16
N TRP A 55 -9.73 -1.30 9.19
CA TRP A 55 -11.03 -1.99 9.13
C TRP A 55 -11.16 -2.96 7.93
N MET A 56 -10.06 -3.63 7.59
CA MET A 56 -9.96 -4.51 6.42
C MET A 56 -10.16 -3.83 5.05
N GLN A 57 -10.01 -2.51 4.97
CA GLN A 57 -10.13 -1.73 3.73
C GLN A 57 -8.88 -0.89 3.49
N TYR A 58 -8.47 -0.80 2.22
CA TYR A 58 -7.44 0.12 1.78
C TYR A 58 -8.08 1.44 1.34
N LYS A 59 -7.50 2.56 1.77
CA LYS A 59 -7.89 3.90 1.32
C LYS A 59 -6.65 4.64 0.87
N VAL A 60 -6.80 5.49 -0.15
CA VAL A 60 -5.75 6.43 -0.54
C VAL A 60 -5.70 7.55 0.49
N LEU A 61 -4.48 7.90 0.91
CA LEU A 61 -4.19 9.06 1.77
C LEU A 61 -4.16 10.36 0.97
#